data_AF-A0AAD8TFQ6-F1
#
_entry.id   AF-A0AAD8TFQ6-F1
#
_cell.length_a   1.000
_cell.length_b   1.000
_cell.length_c   1.000
_cell.angle_alpha   90.00
_cell.angle_beta   90.00
_cell.angle_gamma   90.00
#
_symmetry.space_group_name_H-M   'P 1'
#
loop_
_entity.id
_entity.type
_entity.pdbx_description
1 polymer ?
#
loop_
_entity_poly.entity_id
_entity_poly.type
_entity_poly.pdbx_seq_one_letter_code
_entity_poly.pdbx_strand_id
1 'polypeptide(L)'
;MDEKASNLDAVLKESVDLENIPLEEVFENLRCSREGLTSAQAEQRLDIFGPNKLEEKKESKFLKFLGFMWNPLSWVMEAAAIMAIALANGGVSSCYLRACVDMAAK
;
A
#
# COMPACT_ATOMS: atom_id res chain seq x y z
N MET A 1 39.06 2.81 0.00
CA MET A 1 38.03 3.24 -0.98
C MET A 1 36.62 3.12 -0.37
N ASP A 2 36.54 2.77 0.91
CA ASP A 2 35.35 2.23 1.57
C ASP A 2 34.44 3.30 2.18
N GLU A 3 34.99 4.45 2.58
CA GLU A 3 34.20 5.63 2.98
C GLU A 3 33.31 6.18 1.85
N LYS A 4 33.59 5.76 0.61
CA LYS A 4 32.91 6.28 -0.57
C LYS A 4 31.58 5.61 -0.85
N ALA A 5 31.46 4.31 -0.59
CA ALA A 5 30.19 3.60 -0.68
C ALA A 5 29.29 4.00 0.50
N SER A 6 29.88 4.12 1.69
CA SER A 6 29.15 4.39 2.94
C SER A 6 28.33 5.69 2.95
N ASN A 7 28.78 6.75 2.26
CA ASN A 7 28.02 8.01 2.17
C ASN A 7 26.78 7.91 1.28
N LEU A 8 26.85 7.18 0.17
CA LEU A 8 25.69 6.91 -0.68
C LEU A 8 24.69 5.98 0.04
N ASP A 9 25.20 5.02 0.80
CA ASP A 9 24.40 4.11 1.64
C ASP A 9 23.70 4.83 2.81
N ALA A 10 24.29 5.92 3.33
CA ALA A 10 23.69 6.75 4.37
C ALA A 10 22.55 7.63 3.82
N VAL A 11 22.71 8.17 2.61
CA VAL A 11 21.63 8.87 1.89
C VAL A 11 20.47 7.90 1.59
N LEU A 12 20.78 6.65 1.18
CA LEU A 12 19.79 5.59 0.98
C LEU A 12 18.97 5.25 2.23
N LYS A 13 19.57 5.38 3.41
CA LYS A 13 18.92 5.11 4.71
C LYS A 13 18.20 6.33 5.30
N GLU A 14 18.06 7.41 4.51
CA GLU A 14 17.32 8.61 4.89
C GLU A 14 17.83 9.24 6.20
N SER A 15 19.10 9.00 6.56
CA SER A 15 19.70 9.51 7.80
C SER A 15 20.27 10.92 7.67
N VAL A 16 19.99 11.60 6.55
CA VAL A 16 20.51 12.93 6.22
C VAL A 16 19.32 13.81 5.83
N ASP A 17 19.00 14.81 6.64
CA ASP A 17 17.92 15.77 6.40
C ASP A 17 18.33 16.78 5.33
N LEU A 18 18.18 16.43 4.04
CA LEU A 18 18.59 17.27 2.90
C LEU A 18 17.89 18.65 2.83
N GLU A 19 16.79 18.88 3.55
CA GLU A 19 15.97 20.09 3.45
C GLU A 19 16.55 21.31 4.20
N ASN A 20 17.39 21.09 5.22
CA ASN A 20 17.94 22.17 6.06
C ASN A 20 19.43 22.46 5.82
N ILE A 21 20.07 21.76 4.88
CA ILE A 21 21.53 21.83 4.64
C ILE A 21 21.84 22.80 3.50
N PRO A 22 22.93 23.61 3.56
CA PRO A 22 23.39 24.38 2.41
C PRO A 22 23.61 23.52 1.16
N LEU A 23 23.30 24.10 -0.02
CA LEU A 23 23.38 23.42 -1.32
C LEU A 23 24.74 22.77 -1.58
N GLU A 24 25.82 23.39 -1.14
CA GLU A 24 27.19 22.89 -1.27
C GLU A 24 27.37 21.53 -0.59
N GLU A 25 26.80 21.33 0.60
CA GLU A 25 26.86 20.05 1.32
C GLU A 25 25.95 19.00 0.66
N VAL A 26 24.84 19.42 0.05
CA VAL A 26 23.98 18.53 -0.75
C VAL A 26 24.72 18.01 -1.98
N PHE A 27 25.50 18.85 -2.66
CA PHE A 27 26.33 18.44 -3.80
C PHE A 27 27.47 17.48 -3.41
N GLU A 28 28.07 17.67 -2.23
CA GLU A 28 29.08 16.75 -1.67
C GLU A 28 28.45 15.39 -1.28
N ASN A 29 27.31 15.42 -0.59
CA ASN A 29 26.59 14.21 -0.15
C ASN A 29 26.03 13.41 -1.33
N LEU A 30 25.46 14.09 -2.34
CA LEU A 30 24.92 13.46 -3.56
C LEU A 30 25.95 13.27 -4.67
N ARG A 31 27.19 13.77 -4.50
CA ARG A 31 28.27 13.74 -5.49
C ARG A 31 27.84 14.18 -6.88
N CYS A 32 27.14 15.31 -6.96
CA CYS A 32 26.73 15.90 -8.23
C CYS A 32 27.54 17.18 -8.47
N SER A 33 27.93 17.44 -9.72
CA SER A 33 28.44 18.77 -10.08
C SER A 33 27.25 19.67 -10.44
N ARG A 34 27.49 20.99 -10.54
CA ARG A 34 26.47 21.93 -11.02
C ARG A 34 26.05 21.67 -12.48
N GLU A 35 26.87 20.94 -13.23
CA GLU A 35 26.61 20.52 -14.61
C GLU A 35 25.82 19.20 -14.69
N GLY A 36 25.56 18.56 -13.54
CA GLY A 36 24.83 17.30 -13.43
C GLY A 36 25.74 16.09 -13.31
N LEU A 37 25.25 14.94 -13.77
CA LEU A 37 25.93 13.66 -13.66
C LEU A 37 26.39 13.16 -15.03
N THR A 38 27.57 12.55 -15.07
CA THR A 38 28.06 11.89 -16.29
C THR A 38 27.30 10.58 -16.54
N SER A 39 27.23 10.13 -17.80
CA SER A 39 26.53 8.89 -18.17
C SER A 39 27.06 7.67 -17.43
N ALA A 40 28.38 7.55 -17.26
CA ALA A 40 29.01 6.46 -16.52
C ALA A 40 28.66 6.46 -15.02
N GLN A 41 28.57 7.64 -14.40
CA GLN A 41 28.15 7.77 -13.00
C GLN A 41 26.65 7.48 -12.84
N ALA A 42 25.83 7.82 -13.84
CA ALA A 42 24.40 7.51 -13.83
C ALA A 42 24.15 6.01 -13.92
N GLU A 43 24.92 5.30 -14.76
CA GLU A 43 24.83 3.85 -14.90
C GLU A 43 25.27 3.12 -13.62
N GLN A 44 26.34 3.57 -12.97
CA GLN A 44 26.76 3.05 -11.66
C GLN A 44 25.68 3.28 -10.58
N ARG A 45 24.97 4.40 -10.61
CA ARG A 45 23.87 4.64 -9.68
C ARG A 45 22.65 3.78 -9.99
N LEU A 46 22.34 3.54 -11.25
CA LEU A 46 21.24 2.64 -11.61
C LEU A 46 21.47 1.21 -11.08
N ASP A 47 22.72 0.75 -11.04
CA ASP A 47 23.08 -0.56 -10.50
C ASP A 47 22.97 -0.60 -8.95
N ILE A 48 23.36 0.47 -8.25
CA ILE A 48 23.34 0.55 -6.78
C ILE A 48 21.94 0.84 -6.22
N PHE A 49 21.23 1.81 -6.80
CA PHE A 49 19.92 2.28 -6.31
C PHE A 49 18.74 1.50 -6.92
N GLY A 50 19.00 0.75 -7.99
CA GLY A 50 17.96 0.09 -8.76
C GLY A 50 17.11 1.07 -9.59
N PRO A 51 16.26 0.54 -10.49
CA PRO A 51 15.36 1.37 -11.27
C PRO A 51 14.35 2.07 -10.36
N ASN A 52 14.19 3.38 -10.52
CA ASN A 52 13.13 4.16 -9.87
C ASN A 52 11.77 3.87 -10.54
N LYS A 53 11.29 2.64 -10.36
CA LYS A 53 9.94 2.24 -10.73
C LYS A 53 9.25 1.75 -9.46
N LEU A 54 8.21 2.48 -9.07
CA LEU A 54 7.29 2.00 -8.05
C LEU A 54 6.79 0.64 -8.49
N GLU A 55 7.01 -0.39 -7.66
CA GLU A 55 6.45 -1.70 -7.92
C GLU A 55 4.94 -1.54 -8.03
N GLU A 56 4.45 -1.64 -9.26
CA GLU A 56 3.04 -1.86 -9.52
C GLU A 56 2.74 -3.23 -8.92
N LYS A 57 2.34 -3.24 -7.65
CA LYS A 57 1.75 -4.42 -7.02
C LYS A 57 0.62 -4.81 -7.96
N LYS A 58 0.80 -5.92 -8.68
CA LYS A 58 -0.27 -6.57 -9.43
C LYS A 58 -1.28 -7.02 -8.39
N GLU A 59 -2.18 -6.11 -8.03
CA GLU A 59 -3.34 -6.43 -7.23
C GLU A 59 -4.18 -7.37 -8.07
N SER A 60 -4.04 -8.67 -7.80
CA SER A 60 -4.86 -9.65 -8.48
C SER A 60 -6.30 -9.35 -8.11
N LYS A 61 -7.18 -9.31 -9.12
CA LYS A 61 -8.60 -9.01 -8.93
C LYS A 61 -9.24 -9.95 -7.91
N PHE A 62 -8.71 -11.16 -7.77
CA PHE A 62 -9.10 -12.15 -6.77
C PHE A 62 -8.69 -11.76 -5.34
N LEU A 63 -7.47 -11.24 -5.11
CA LEU A 63 -7.07 -10.77 -3.77
C LEU A 63 -7.89 -9.55 -3.34
N LYS A 64 -8.30 -8.68 -4.28
CA LYS A 64 -9.28 -7.62 -4.00
C LYS A 64 -10.66 -8.16 -3.63
N PHE A 65 -11.12 -9.20 -4.32
CA PHE A 65 -12.39 -9.86 -4.01
C PHE A 65 -12.38 -10.53 -2.63
N LEU A 66 -11.29 -11.25 -2.28
CA LEU A 66 -11.12 -11.85 -0.96
C LEU A 66 -10.97 -10.80 0.15
N GLY A 67 -10.26 -9.70 -0.11
CA GLY A 67 -10.19 -8.55 0.81
C GLY A 67 -11.56 -7.90 1.03
N PHE A 68 -12.41 -7.83 0.00
CA PHE A 68 -13.78 -7.32 0.11
C PHE A 68 -14.70 -8.27 0.89
N MET A 69 -14.51 -9.58 0.78
CA MET A 69 -15.24 -10.57 1.60
C MET A 69 -14.85 -10.51 3.09
N TRP A 70 -13.63 -10.05 3.41
CA TRP A 70 -13.20 -9.84 4.80
C TRP A 70 -13.62 -8.50 5.40
N ASN A 71 -14.41 -7.70 4.69
CA ASN A 71 -15.01 -6.51 5.25
C ASN A 71 -16.12 -6.92 6.25
N PRO A 72 -16.10 -6.46 7.52
CA PRO A 72 -17.10 -6.80 8.53
C PRO A 72 -18.55 -6.50 8.11
N LEU A 73 -18.76 -5.56 7.18
CA LEU A 73 -20.08 -5.29 6.60
C LEU A 73 -20.58 -6.43 5.68
N SER A 74 -19.69 -7.05 4.91
CA SER A 74 -20.03 -8.20 4.04
C SER A 74 -20.52 -9.39 4.87
N TRP A 75 -19.92 -9.61 6.06
CA TRP A 75 -20.30 -10.68 6.98
C TRP A 75 -21.73 -10.55 7.52
N VAL A 76 -22.18 -9.33 7.84
CA VAL A 76 -23.52 -9.09 8.39
C VAL A 76 -24.60 -9.49 7.38
N MET A 77 -24.40 -9.17 6.10
CA MET A 77 -25.35 -9.52 5.04
C MET A 77 -25.35 -11.03 4.75
N GLU A 78 -24.19 -11.67 4.77
CA GLU A 78 -24.08 -13.11 4.57
C GLU A 78 -24.70 -13.91 5.73
N ALA A 79 -24.49 -13.47 6.98
CA ALA A 79 -25.10 -14.07 8.16
C ALA A 79 -26.63 -13.89 8.16
N ALA A 80 -27.14 -12.72 7.76
CA ALA A 80 -28.58 -12.50 7.63
C ALA A 80 -29.22 -13.42 6.59
N ALA A 81 -28.55 -13.64 5.45
CA ALA A 81 -29.00 -14.56 4.41
C ALA A 81 -29.00 -16.02 4.89
N ILE A 82 -27.94 -16.46 5.58
CA ILE A 82 -27.85 -17.82 6.15
C ILE A 82 -28.94 -18.03 7.21
N MET A 83 -29.16 -17.06 8.10
CA MET A 83 -30.23 -17.13 9.11
C MET A 83 -31.61 -17.18 8.48
N ALA A 84 -31.85 -16.41 7.40
CA ALA A 84 -33.13 -16.44 6.68
C ALA A 84 -33.39 -17.83 6.05
N ILE A 85 -32.38 -18.45 5.44
CA ILE A 85 -32.50 -19.80 4.85
C ILE A 85 -32.71 -20.86 5.93
N ALA A 86 -31.96 -20.78 7.04
CA ALA A 86 -32.11 -21.70 8.17
C ALA A 86 -33.51 -21.64 8.79
N LEU A 87 -34.07 -20.45 8.95
CA LEU A 87 -35.42 -20.22 9.49
C LEU A 87 -36.53 -20.57 8.48
N ALA A 88 -36.27 -20.45 7.17
CA ALA A 88 -37.25 -20.76 6.13
C ALA A 88 -37.67 -22.25 6.12
N ASN A 89 -36.79 -23.17 6.55
CA ASN A 89 -37.12 -24.59 6.68
C ASN A 89 -37.86 -24.93 8.00
N GLY A 90 -37.94 -23.97 8.94
CA GLY A 90 -38.53 -24.13 10.27
C GLY A 90 -39.81 -23.32 10.48
N GLY A 91 -40.74 -23.28 9.52
CA GLY A 91 -42.16 -23.02 9.77
C GLY A 91 -42.57 -21.78 10.60
N VAL A 92 -41.93 -20.61 10.45
CA VAL A 92 -42.39 -19.35 11.07
C VAL A 92 -42.44 -18.20 10.06
N SER A 93 -43.34 -18.31 9.08
CA SER A 93 -43.34 -17.47 7.88
C SER A 93 -44.24 -16.23 7.91
N SER A 94 -44.68 -15.68 9.06
CA SER A 94 -45.57 -14.50 9.00
C SER A 94 -45.26 -13.32 9.93
N CYS A 95 -44.57 -13.49 11.07
CA CYS A 95 -44.27 -12.36 11.96
C CYS A 95 -42.84 -11.79 11.81
N TYR A 96 -41.85 -12.60 11.43
CA TYR A 96 -40.44 -12.18 11.46
C TYR A 96 -39.99 -11.34 10.25
N LEU A 97 -40.51 -11.60 9.05
CA LEU A 97 -40.17 -10.79 7.87
C LEU A 97 -40.64 -9.33 8.00
N ARG A 98 -41.75 -9.08 8.71
CA ARG A 98 -42.22 -7.72 8.96
C ARG A 98 -41.28 -6.99 9.92
N ALA A 99 -40.83 -7.66 10.97
CA ALA A 99 -39.84 -7.11 11.91
C ALA A 99 -38.47 -6.86 11.26
N CYS A 100 -37.99 -7.75 10.38
CA CYS A 100 -36.73 -7.54 9.66
C CYS A 100 -36.78 -6.37 8.67
N VAL A 101 -37.91 -6.16 7.97
CA VAL A 101 -38.07 -4.99 7.08
C VAL A 101 -38.21 -3.69 7.88
N ASP A 102 -38.89 -3.71 9.03
CA ASP A 102 -39.00 -2.55 9.92
C ASP A 102 -37.66 -2.17 10.58
N MET A 103 -36.77 -3.15 10.82
CA MET A 103 -35.44 -2.90 11.39
C MET A 103 -34.41 -2.39 10.36
N ALA A 104 -34.62 -2.67 9.07
CA ALA A 104 -33.78 -2.17 7.98
C ALA A 104 -34.15 -0.74 7.52
N ALA A 105 -35.32 -0.23 7.92
CA ALA A 105 -35.85 1.07 7.52
C ALA A 105 -35.68 2.19 8.57
N LYS A 106 -34.85 1.99 9.60
CA LYS A 106 -34.53 2.96 10.66
C LYS A 106 -33.02 3.21 10.71
#